data_AF-A0A067SUU4-F1
#
_entry.id   AF-A0A067SUU4-F1
#
_cell.length_a   1.000
_cell.length_b   1.000
_cell.length_c   1.000
_cell.angle_alpha   90.00
_cell.angle_beta   90.00
_cell.angle_gamma   90.00
#
_symmetry.space_group_name_H-M   'P 1'
#
loop_
_entity.id
_entity.type
_entity.pdbx_description
1 polymer ?
#
loop_
_entity_poly.entity_id
_entity_poly.type
_entity_poly.pdbx_seq_one_letter_code
_entity_poly.pdbx_strand_id
1 'polypeptide(L)'
;MGPPTDGGRTRVPTLEERDPVTKRVIRQAVTNEEKSKMFFKAFFPGKPPTQPALQDEEYPPPKWTFEPVSDEQIHRAIRKMKPYKATRSGTIPNSVFTHAREVLVPHLGPLYRATDTLAVYPDAWKHTETPVLRKPGKADYTVPGAYRPIALSDGFARVLNMCKTEDAVLMAESKGLLPPNHFGG
;
A
#
# COMPACT_ATOMS: atom_id res chain seq x y z
N MET A 1 1.42 -0.86 35.05
CA MET A 1 0.84 -0.73 33.69
C MET A 1 0.37 0.71 33.53
N GLY A 2 0.85 1.43 32.53
CA GLY A 2 0.35 2.80 32.26
C GLY A 2 -1.09 2.75 31.73
N PRO A 3 -1.90 3.79 31.94
CA PRO A 3 -3.26 3.83 31.41
C PRO A 3 -3.23 3.71 29.88
N PRO A 4 -4.22 3.03 29.28
CA PRO A 4 -4.35 2.99 27.83
C PRO A 4 -4.59 4.41 27.33
N THR A 5 -3.54 5.04 26.79
CA THR A 5 -3.69 6.30 26.08
C THR A 5 -4.45 6.00 24.79
N ASP A 6 -5.44 6.82 24.48
CA ASP A 6 -6.33 6.68 23.31
C ASP A 6 -5.60 6.69 21.95
N GLY A 7 -4.27 6.86 21.93
CA GLY A 7 -3.38 6.73 20.78
C GLY A 7 -3.61 7.75 19.65
N GLY A 8 -4.80 8.34 19.59
CA GLY A 8 -5.30 9.20 18.53
C GLY A 8 -5.19 10.69 18.82
N ARG A 9 -4.82 11.09 20.05
CA ARG A 9 -4.69 12.51 20.42
C ARG A 9 -3.27 13.04 20.49
N THR A 10 -2.26 12.18 20.40
CA THR A 10 -0.88 12.65 20.56
C THR A 10 -0.37 13.29 19.26
N ARG A 11 -0.45 14.62 19.19
CA ARG A 11 0.14 15.43 18.12
C ARG A 11 1.58 14.97 17.85
N VAL A 12 1.95 14.86 16.58
CA VAL A 12 3.35 14.61 16.21
C VAL A 12 4.18 15.76 16.80
N PRO A 13 5.21 15.49 17.63
CA PRO A 13 6.08 16.52 18.19
C PRO A 13 6.86 17.20 17.06
N THR A 14 7.64 18.23 17.38
CA THR A 14 8.62 18.76 16.43
C THR A 14 9.53 17.63 15.97
N LEU A 15 9.64 17.46 14.64
CA LEU A 15 10.54 16.46 14.09
C LEU A 15 11.92 17.06 13.85
N GLU A 16 12.94 16.24 13.98
CA GLU A 16 14.34 16.63 13.86
C GLU A 16 15.04 15.82 12.76
N GLU A 17 15.67 16.52 11.83
CA GLU A 17 16.68 15.95 10.94
C GLU A 17 18.03 16.15 11.62
N ARG A 18 18.69 15.03 11.94
CA ARG A 18 19.97 15.02 12.62
C ARG A 18 21.07 14.58 11.68
N ASP A 19 22.25 15.15 11.87
CA ASP A 19 23.44 14.73 11.15
C ASP A 19 23.72 13.24 11.39
N PRO A 20 23.97 12.43 10.35
CA PRO A 20 24.17 10.99 10.52
C PRO A 20 25.41 10.67 11.36
N VAL A 21 26.43 11.53 11.38
CA VAL A 21 27.70 11.33 12.09
C VAL A 21 27.67 12.00 13.47
N THR A 22 27.45 13.31 13.52
CA THR A 22 27.55 14.10 14.77
C THR A 22 26.30 14.03 15.64
N LYS A 23 25.19 13.50 15.11
CA LYS A 23 23.86 13.43 15.76
C LYS A 23 23.28 14.79 16.18
N ARG A 24 23.90 15.90 15.79
CA ARG A 24 23.38 17.25 16.03
C ARG A 24 22.16 17.50 15.16
N VAL A 25 21.21 18.28 15.68
CA VAL A 25 20.02 18.70 14.91
C VAL A 25 20.48 19.70 13.84
N ILE A 26 20.23 19.37 12.57
CA ILE A 26 20.52 20.22 11.42
C ILE A 26 19.26 21.01 11.05
N ARG A 27 18.09 20.38 11.18
CA ARG A 27 16.81 20.99 10.82
C ARG A 27 15.70 20.49 11.72
N GLN A 28 14.74 21.37 11.98
CA GLN A 28 13.50 21.04 12.69
C GLN A 28 12.29 21.25 11.78
N ALA A 29 11.25 20.46 11.99
CA ALA A 29 9.94 20.59 11.35
C ALA A 29 8.87 20.79 12.43
N VAL A 30 8.32 22.00 12.49
CA VAL A 30 7.38 22.42 13.54
C VAL A 30 5.95 22.35 13.03
N THR A 31 5.72 22.81 11.80
CA THR A 31 4.40 22.81 11.15
C THR A 31 4.04 21.43 10.61
N ASN A 32 2.74 21.18 10.41
CA ASN A 32 2.27 19.93 9.81
C ASN A 32 2.79 19.75 8.38
N GLU A 33 2.94 20.84 7.62
CA GLU A 33 3.47 20.79 6.25
C GLU A 33 4.94 20.36 6.23
N GLU A 34 5.78 20.95 7.11
CA GLU A 34 7.19 20.55 7.22
C GLU A 34 7.33 19.11 7.69
N LYS A 35 6.51 18.69 8.66
CA LYS A 35 6.51 17.30 9.16
C LYS A 35 6.11 16.33 8.06
N SER A 36 5.09 16.67 7.27
CA SER A 36 4.65 15.88 6.12
C SER A 36 5.77 15.70 5.09
N LYS A 37 6.49 16.78 4.73
CA LYS A 37 7.65 16.72 3.83
C LYS A 37 8.77 15.84 4.39
N MET A 38 9.05 15.95 5.69
CA MET A 38 10.07 15.13 6.34
C MET A 38 9.69 13.64 6.38
N PHE A 39 8.44 13.31 6.68
CA PHE A 39 7.93 11.95 6.58
C PHE A 39 7.99 11.41 5.15
N PHE A 40 7.57 12.21 4.16
CA PHE A 40 7.60 11.80 2.77
C PHE A 40 9.02 11.42 2.32
N LYS A 41 10.01 12.28 2.59
CA LYS A 41 11.42 12.00 2.29
C LYS A 41 11.92 10.72 2.98
N ALA A 42 11.50 10.47 4.22
CA ALA A 42 11.93 9.30 4.99
C ALA A 42 11.27 7.99 4.53
N PHE A 43 10.01 8.02 4.11
CA PHE A 43 9.24 6.83 3.74
C PHE A 43 9.34 6.48 2.26
N PHE A 44 9.60 7.47 1.41
CA PHE A 44 9.68 7.33 -0.04
C PHE A 44 11.04 7.84 -0.52
N PRO A 45 12.13 7.09 -0.28
CA PRO A 45 13.45 7.48 -0.75
C PRO A 45 13.44 7.62 -2.27
N GLY A 46 14.26 8.55 -2.77
CA GLY A 46 14.41 8.76 -4.21
C GLY A 46 14.78 7.48 -4.93
N LYS A 47 14.28 7.33 -6.17
CA LYS A 47 14.65 6.20 -7.04
C LYS A 47 16.19 6.15 -7.12
N PRO A 48 16.82 4.97 -6.95
CA PRO A 48 18.24 4.85 -7.23
C PRO A 48 18.51 5.33 -8.67
N PRO A 49 19.72 5.88 -8.94
CA PRO A 49 20.07 6.31 -10.29
C PRO A 49 19.77 5.18 -11.26
N THR A 50 19.02 5.49 -12.32
CA THR A 50 18.64 4.52 -13.34
C THR A 50 19.92 3.90 -13.88
N GLN A 51 20.15 2.63 -13.58
CA GLN A 51 21.17 1.88 -14.30
C GLN A 51 20.76 1.91 -15.78
N PRO A 52 21.71 2.06 -16.71
CA PRO A 52 21.38 1.92 -18.13
C PRO A 52 20.57 0.64 -18.26
N ALA A 53 19.36 0.74 -18.83
CA ALA A 53 18.64 -0.48 -19.21
C ALA A 53 19.66 -1.33 -19.96
N LEU A 54 19.77 -2.61 -19.61
CA LEU A 54 20.65 -3.53 -20.32
C LEU A 54 20.13 -3.52 -21.76
N GLN A 55 20.77 -2.71 -22.61
CA GLN A 55 20.41 -2.58 -24.01
C GLN A 55 20.67 -3.97 -24.59
N ASP A 56 19.62 -4.55 -25.18
CA ASP A 56 19.63 -5.87 -25.82
C ASP A 56 19.52 -7.11 -24.91
N GLU A 57 18.92 -7.02 -23.72
CA GLU A 57 18.48 -8.24 -23.03
C GLU A 57 17.20 -8.82 -23.65
N GLU A 58 17.34 -9.96 -24.32
CA GLU A 58 16.23 -10.80 -24.74
C GLU A 58 15.56 -11.39 -23.49
N TYR A 59 14.39 -10.86 -23.13
CA TYR A 59 13.64 -11.39 -22.00
C TYR A 59 13.24 -12.84 -22.28
N PRO A 60 13.32 -13.73 -21.28
CA PRO A 60 12.82 -15.08 -21.44
C PRO A 60 11.31 -15.05 -21.75
N PRO A 61 10.79 -16.07 -22.44
CA PRO A 61 9.37 -16.16 -22.70
C PRO A 61 8.57 -16.13 -21.40
N PRO A 62 7.36 -15.53 -21.38
CA PRO A 62 6.51 -15.47 -20.20
C PRO A 62 6.28 -16.85 -19.59
N LYS A 63 6.43 -16.98 -18.27
CA LYS A 63 6.19 -18.26 -17.57
C LYS A 63 4.70 -18.62 -17.44
N TRP A 64 3.81 -17.68 -17.75
CA TRP A 64 2.36 -17.89 -17.78
C TRP A 64 1.65 -16.86 -18.67
N THR A 65 0.43 -17.20 -19.06
CA THR A 65 -0.48 -16.30 -19.77
C THR A 65 -1.30 -15.51 -18.76
N PHE A 66 -1.44 -14.22 -18.97
CA PHE A 66 -2.31 -13.38 -18.16
C PHE A 66 -3.79 -13.73 -18.41
N GLU A 67 -4.55 -13.88 -17.33
CA GLU A 67 -5.99 -14.09 -17.36
C GLU A 67 -6.70 -12.92 -16.64
N PRO A 68 -7.74 -12.32 -17.24
CA PRO A 68 -8.51 -11.28 -16.57
C PRO A 68 -9.24 -11.81 -15.33
N VAL A 69 -9.50 -10.92 -14.36
CA VAL A 69 -10.19 -11.27 -13.12
C VAL A 69 -11.57 -11.90 -13.38
N SER A 70 -11.79 -13.08 -12.80
CA SER A 70 -13.06 -13.80 -12.77
C SER A 70 -13.95 -13.36 -11.61
N ASP A 71 -15.26 -13.54 -11.77
CA ASP A 71 -16.24 -13.19 -10.73
C ASP A 71 -16.02 -14.02 -9.45
N GLU A 72 -15.60 -15.28 -9.58
CA GLU A 72 -15.27 -16.14 -8.44
C GLU A 72 -14.04 -15.61 -7.67
N GLN A 73 -13.01 -15.11 -8.36
CA GLN A 73 -11.89 -14.43 -7.69
C GLN A 73 -12.37 -13.19 -6.92
N ILE A 74 -13.31 -12.41 -7.47
CA ILE A 74 -13.88 -11.25 -6.79
C ILE A 74 -14.65 -11.69 -5.54
N HIS A 75 -15.47 -12.74 -5.63
CA HIS A 75 -16.16 -13.31 -4.47
C HIS A 75 -15.17 -13.75 -3.38
N ARG A 76 -14.10 -14.47 -3.75
CA ARG A 76 -13.06 -14.89 -2.80
C ARG A 76 -12.34 -13.70 -2.17
N ALA A 77 -11.98 -12.69 -2.97
CA ALA A 77 -11.34 -11.48 -2.49
C ALA A 77 -12.22 -10.76 -1.46
N ILE A 78 -13.51 -10.57 -1.76
CA ILE A 78 -14.45 -9.92 -0.85
C ILE A 78 -14.64 -10.73 0.44
N ARG A 79 -14.73 -12.07 0.36
CA ARG A 79 -14.84 -12.95 1.56
C ARG A 79 -13.64 -12.83 2.50
N LYS A 80 -12.44 -12.54 1.98
CA LYS A 80 -11.22 -12.35 2.79
C LYS A 80 -11.16 -10.98 3.48
N MET A 81 -12.02 -10.03 3.11
CA MET A 81 -12.00 -8.67 3.67
C MET A 81 -12.50 -8.65 5.12
N LYS A 82 -11.82 -7.88 5.97
CA LYS A 82 -12.34 -7.53 7.30
C LYS A 82 -13.27 -6.30 7.13
N PRO A 83 -14.56 -6.37 7.51
CA PRO A 83 -15.56 -5.32 7.23
C PRO A 83 -15.19 -3.92 7.71
N TYR A 84 -14.49 -3.82 8.83
CA TYR A 84 -14.17 -2.54 9.48
C TYR A 84 -12.71 -2.10 9.30
N LYS A 85 -11.97 -2.72 8.37
CA LYS A 85 -10.66 -2.19 7.95
C LYS A 85 -10.87 -0.93 7.11
N ALA A 86 -10.18 0.15 7.47
CA ALA A 86 -10.29 1.42 6.78
C ALA A 86 -9.91 1.33 5.30
N THR A 87 -10.67 2.01 4.45
CA THR A 87 -10.34 2.39 3.08
C THR A 87 -9.94 3.87 3.05
N ARG A 88 -9.55 4.39 1.88
CA ARG A 88 -9.37 5.82 1.68
C ARG A 88 -10.67 6.57 2.05
N SER A 89 -10.54 7.72 2.71
CA SER A 89 -11.69 8.55 3.09
C SER A 89 -12.54 8.89 1.86
N GLY A 90 -13.87 8.90 2.04
CA GLY A 90 -14.82 9.17 0.96
C GLY A 90 -14.99 8.05 -0.09
N THR A 91 -14.38 6.88 0.10
CA THR A 91 -14.53 5.72 -0.79
C THR A 91 -15.36 4.62 -0.15
N ILE A 92 -15.81 3.64 -0.94
CA ILE A 92 -16.66 2.54 -0.45
C ILE A 92 -15.95 1.75 0.66
N PRO A 93 -16.54 1.61 1.86
CA PRO A 93 -15.93 0.85 2.94
C PRO A 93 -16.03 -0.66 2.69
N ASN A 94 -15.13 -1.41 3.31
CA ASN A 94 -15.10 -2.87 3.20
C ASN A 94 -16.45 -3.53 3.54
N SER A 95 -17.19 -3.00 4.51
CA SER A 95 -18.48 -3.52 4.96
C SER A 95 -19.52 -3.60 3.84
N VAL A 96 -19.56 -2.61 2.94
CA VAL A 96 -20.48 -2.60 1.79
C VAL A 96 -20.20 -3.80 0.89
N PHE A 97 -18.94 -4.05 0.56
CA PHE A 97 -18.57 -5.23 -0.22
C PHE A 97 -18.96 -6.52 0.49
N THR A 98 -18.61 -6.67 1.77
CA THR A 98 -18.87 -7.93 2.50
C THR A 98 -20.35 -8.24 2.66
N HIS A 99 -21.20 -7.22 2.78
CA HIS A 99 -22.65 -7.39 2.97
C HIS A 99 -23.46 -7.42 1.66
N ALA A 100 -22.97 -6.80 0.59
CA ALA A 100 -23.69 -6.71 -0.69
C ALA A 100 -22.99 -7.45 -1.85
N ARG A 101 -22.04 -8.34 -1.58
CA ARG A 101 -21.22 -9.00 -2.62
C ARG A 101 -22.04 -9.66 -3.73
N GLU A 102 -23.14 -10.34 -3.39
CA GLU A 102 -23.97 -11.07 -4.37
C GLU A 102 -24.65 -10.11 -5.37
N VAL A 103 -24.89 -8.87 -4.94
CA VAL A 103 -25.46 -7.81 -5.78
C VAL A 103 -24.35 -7.07 -6.54
N LEU A 104 -23.18 -6.88 -5.91
CA LEU A 104 -22.10 -6.07 -6.47
C LEU A 104 -21.27 -6.81 -7.53
N VAL A 105 -20.95 -8.10 -7.33
CA VAL A 105 -20.03 -8.85 -8.19
C VAL A 105 -20.44 -8.85 -9.67
N PRO A 106 -21.74 -9.02 -10.04
CA PRO A 106 -22.16 -8.94 -11.44
C PRO A 106 -21.81 -7.61 -12.13
N HIS A 107 -21.65 -6.53 -11.38
CA HIS A 107 -21.24 -5.21 -11.88
C HIS A 107 -19.73 -4.99 -11.79
N LEU A 108 -19.10 -5.49 -10.72
CA LEU A 108 -17.65 -5.37 -10.53
C LEU A 108 -16.86 -6.19 -11.54
N GLY A 109 -17.35 -7.36 -11.94
CA GLY A 109 -16.68 -8.24 -12.90
C GLY A 109 -16.36 -7.54 -14.21
N PRO A 110 -17.36 -7.06 -14.98
CA PRO A 110 -17.12 -6.33 -16.22
C PRO A 110 -16.25 -5.09 -16.02
N LEU A 111 -16.45 -4.35 -14.92
CA LEU A 111 -15.68 -3.14 -14.62
C LEU A 111 -14.18 -3.45 -14.40
N TYR A 112 -13.87 -4.52 -13.68
CA TYR A 112 -12.49 -4.93 -13.40
C TYR A 112 -11.79 -5.46 -14.64
N ARG A 113 -12.47 -6.32 -15.41
CA ARG A 113 -11.92 -6.82 -16.69
C ARG A 113 -11.67 -5.69 -17.69
N ALA A 114 -12.53 -4.67 -17.70
CA ALA A 114 -12.34 -3.49 -18.53
C ALA A 114 -11.01 -2.76 -18.25
N THR A 115 -10.48 -2.85 -17.03
CA THR A 115 -9.17 -2.24 -16.72
C THR A 115 -8.02 -2.87 -17.51
N ASP A 116 -8.16 -4.15 -17.85
CA ASP A 116 -7.17 -4.89 -18.62
C ASP A 116 -7.47 -4.80 -20.12
N THR A 117 -8.74 -5.03 -20.52
CA THR A 117 -9.11 -5.06 -21.95
C THR A 117 -9.06 -3.70 -22.63
N LEU A 118 -9.30 -2.62 -21.88
CA LEU A 118 -9.21 -1.25 -22.40
C LEU A 118 -7.90 -0.56 -22.03
N ALA A 119 -7.05 -1.21 -21.22
CA ALA A 119 -5.84 -0.61 -20.64
C ALA A 119 -6.11 0.73 -19.90
N VAL A 120 -7.29 0.85 -19.27
CA VAL A 120 -7.70 2.06 -18.53
C VAL A 120 -7.80 1.75 -17.05
N TYR A 121 -7.03 2.47 -16.24
CA TYR A 121 -7.18 2.46 -14.79
C TYR A 121 -7.77 3.80 -14.32
N PRO A 122 -8.93 3.81 -13.64
CA PRO A 122 -9.58 5.05 -13.21
C PRO A 122 -8.65 5.92 -12.36
N ASP A 123 -8.61 7.24 -12.62
CA ASP A 123 -7.72 8.15 -11.89
C ASP A 123 -8.02 8.17 -10.38
N ALA A 124 -9.31 8.12 -10.01
CA ALA A 124 -9.73 8.03 -8.61
C ALA A 124 -9.12 6.84 -7.87
N TRP A 125 -8.85 5.73 -8.57
CA TRP A 125 -8.30 4.50 -7.99
C TRP A 125 -6.79 4.58 -7.77
N LYS A 126 -6.10 5.48 -8.48
CA LYS A 126 -4.64 5.69 -8.35
C LYS A 126 -4.29 6.43 -7.05
N HIS A 127 -5.24 7.20 -6.50
CA HIS A 127 -5.03 7.99 -5.31
C HIS A 127 -5.08 7.13 -4.04
N THR A 128 -4.07 7.30 -3.19
CA THR A 128 -4.01 6.69 -1.86
C THR A 128 -3.87 7.77 -0.79
N GLU A 129 -4.43 7.51 0.39
CA GLU A 129 -4.16 8.29 1.59
C GLU A 129 -3.11 7.57 2.42
N THR A 130 -2.12 8.29 2.94
CA THR A 130 -1.06 7.69 3.74
C THR A 130 -1.02 8.31 5.14
N PRO A 131 -1.95 7.95 6.05
CA PRO A 131 -1.82 8.31 7.45
C PRO A 131 -0.52 7.77 8.05
N VAL A 132 0.11 8.59 8.89
CA VAL A 132 1.37 8.27 9.57
C VAL A 132 1.08 7.89 11.01
N LEU A 133 1.42 6.65 11.38
CA LEU A 133 1.19 6.10 12.71
C LEU A 133 2.48 6.00 13.51
N ARG A 134 2.41 6.26 14.81
CA ARG A 134 3.50 5.99 15.76
C ARG A 134 3.80 4.48 15.81
N LYS A 135 5.07 4.11 15.74
CA LYS A 135 5.51 2.75 16.06
C LYS A 135 5.53 2.60 17.58
N PRO A 136 5.00 1.52 18.16
CA PRO A 136 5.04 1.31 19.60
C PRO A 136 6.49 1.19 20.12
N GLY A 137 6.72 1.60 21.37
CA GLY A 137 7.97 1.34 22.11
C GLY A 137 9.20 2.12 21.62
N LYS A 138 9.04 3.22 20.88
CA LYS A 138 10.17 4.06 20.47
C LYS A 138 10.59 5.02 21.59
N ALA A 139 11.90 5.13 21.82
CA ALA A 139 12.48 5.99 22.85
C ALA A 139 12.45 7.48 22.46
N ASP A 140 12.58 7.78 21.17
CA ASP A 140 12.57 9.15 20.63
C ASP A 140 11.55 9.23 19.50
N TYR A 141 10.55 10.11 19.64
CA TYR A 141 9.51 10.37 18.65
C TYR A 141 9.71 11.68 17.87
N THR A 142 10.86 12.37 18.04
CA THR A 142 11.24 13.49 17.18
C THR A 142 11.84 13.02 15.85
N VAL A 143 12.18 11.73 15.73
CA VAL A 143 12.73 11.18 14.49
C VAL A 143 11.65 10.52 13.61
N PRO A 144 11.65 10.74 12.28
CA PRO A 144 10.68 10.10 11.38
C PRO A 144 10.66 8.58 11.44
N GLY A 145 11.81 7.94 11.73
CA GLY A 145 11.95 6.49 11.86
C GLY A 145 11.13 5.87 13.01
N ALA A 146 10.64 6.69 13.95
CA ALA A 146 9.73 6.27 15.02
C ALA A 146 8.26 6.11 14.57
N TYR A 147 7.99 6.37 13.28
CA TYR A 147 6.66 6.27 12.69
C TYR A 147 6.65 5.29 11.52
N ARG A 148 5.46 4.93 11.07
CA ARG A 148 5.21 4.11 9.87
C ARG A 148 4.09 4.71 9.03
N PRO A 149 4.23 4.75 7.70
CA PRO A 149 3.13 5.03 6.81
C PRO A 149 2.17 3.84 6.76
N ILE A 150 0.88 4.08 6.60
CA ILE A 150 -0.11 3.07 6.25
C ILE A 150 -0.83 3.57 4.99
N ALA A 151 -0.74 2.84 3.89
CA ALA A 151 -1.44 3.20 2.66
C ALA A 151 -2.90 2.74 2.70
N LEU A 152 -3.82 3.68 2.53
CA LEU A 152 -5.25 3.46 2.37
C LEU A 152 -5.62 3.69 0.90
N SER A 153 -6.03 2.62 0.23
CA SER A 153 -6.46 2.64 -1.17
C SER A 153 -7.97 2.90 -1.29
N ASP A 154 -8.39 3.26 -2.49
CA ASP A 154 -9.80 3.28 -2.88
C ASP A 154 -10.46 1.90 -2.66
N GLY A 155 -11.73 1.91 -2.25
CA GLY A 155 -12.50 0.70 -1.97
C GLY A 155 -12.64 -0.24 -3.17
N PHE A 156 -12.93 0.29 -4.36
CA PHE A 156 -13.03 -0.54 -5.57
C PHE A 156 -11.66 -1.04 -6.01
N ALA A 157 -10.68 -0.13 -6.04
CA ALA A 157 -9.29 -0.45 -6.36
C ALA A 157 -8.74 -1.57 -5.46
N ARG A 158 -9.10 -1.55 -4.18
CA ARG A 158 -8.69 -2.58 -3.20
C ARG A 158 -9.12 -3.97 -3.62
N VAL A 159 -10.39 -4.16 -3.99
CA VAL A 159 -10.90 -5.48 -4.37
C VAL A 159 -10.22 -5.97 -5.64
N LEU A 160 -10.05 -5.10 -6.64
CA LEU A 160 -9.29 -5.43 -7.85
C LEU A 160 -7.84 -5.82 -7.53
N ASN A 161 -7.15 -5.03 -6.71
CA ASN A 161 -5.77 -5.30 -6.32
C ASN A 161 -5.66 -6.63 -5.56
N MET A 162 -6.62 -6.95 -4.68
CA MET A 162 -6.64 -8.25 -4.00
C MET A 162 -6.75 -9.42 -4.98
N CYS A 163 -7.55 -9.29 -6.05
CA CYS A 163 -7.63 -10.32 -7.10
C CYS A 163 -6.30 -10.46 -7.85
N LYS A 164 -5.75 -9.34 -8.32
CA LYS A 164 -4.47 -9.33 -9.06
C LYS A 164 -3.29 -9.83 -8.22
N THR A 165 -3.28 -9.51 -6.92
CA THR A 165 -2.26 -10.00 -5.97
C THR A 165 -2.38 -11.51 -5.75
N GLU A 166 -3.59 -12.07 -5.69
CA GLU A 166 -3.78 -13.52 -5.57
C GLU A 166 -3.08 -14.25 -6.72
N ASP A 167 -3.29 -13.80 -7.96
CA ASP A 167 -2.68 -14.41 -9.14
C ASP A 167 -1.17 -14.18 -9.18
N ALA A 168 -0.72 -12.95 -8.90
CA ALA A 168 0.69 -12.62 -8.90
C ALA A 168 1.49 -13.47 -7.90
N VAL A 169 0.96 -13.64 -6.67
CA VAL A 169 1.60 -14.46 -5.63
C VAL A 169 1.59 -15.93 -6.03
N LEU A 170 0.43 -16.47 -6.42
CA LEU A 170 0.29 -17.87 -6.81
C LEU A 170 1.24 -18.23 -7.97
N MET A 171 1.32 -17.38 -8.99
CA MET A 171 2.18 -17.63 -10.15
C MET A 171 3.65 -17.44 -9.80
N ALA A 172 3.99 -16.47 -8.95
CA ALA A 172 5.37 -16.28 -8.51
C ALA A 172 5.90 -17.47 -7.70
N GLU A 173 5.09 -18.01 -6.79
CA GLU A 173 5.44 -19.16 -5.98
C GLU A 173 5.49 -20.44 -6.82
N SER A 174 4.41 -20.75 -7.56
CA SER A 174 4.31 -22.00 -8.34
C SER A 174 5.32 -22.11 -9.47
N LYS A 175 5.82 -21.00 -9.99
CA LYS A 175 6.83 -20.95 -11.08
C LYS A 175 8.25 -20.70 -10.57
N GLY A 176 8.47 -20.70 -9.26
CA GLY A 176 9.79 -20.47 -8.65
C GLY A 176 10.42 -19.14 -9.05
N LEU A 177 9.61 -18.08 -9.12
CA LEU A 177 10.07 -16.71 -9.41
C LEU A 177 10.66 -16.02 -8.17
N LEU A 178 10.34 -16.53 -6.98
CA LEU A 178 10.88 -16.03 -5.72
C LEU A 178 12.03 -16.91 -5.25
N PRO A 179 13.10 -16.33 -4.66
CA PRO A 179 14.15 -17.11 -4.02
C PRO A 179 13.59 -17.98 -2.88
N PRO A 180 14.14 -19.20 -2.67
CA PRO A 180 13.61 -20.13 -1.66
C PRO A 180 13.71 -19.62 -0.22
N ASN A 181 14.57 -18.63 0.04
CA ASN A 181 14.78 -18.03 1.35
C ASN A 181 14.06 -16.69 1.52
N HIS A 182 13.08 -16.39 0.66
CA HIS A 182 12.28 -15.18 0.76
C HIS A 182 11.04 -15.43 1.63
N PHE A 183 11.12 -15.08 2.92
CA PHE A 183 10.05 -15.34 3.91
C PHE A 183 9.21 -14.10 4.26
N GLY A 184 9.59 -12.93 3.74
CA GLY A 184 8.92 -11.66 3.99
C GLY A 184 8.19 -11.16 2.74
N GLY A 185 7.14 -10.37 2.95
CA GLY A 185 6.46 -9.62 1.89
C GLY A 185 6.96 -8.19 1.78
#